data_AF-Q67LU0-F1
#
_entry.id   AF-Q67LU0-F1
#
_cell.length_a   1.000
_cell.length_b   1.000
_cell.length_c   1.000
_cell.angle_alpha   90.00
_cell.angle_beta   90.00
_cell.angle_gamma   90.00
#
_symmetry.space_group_name_H-M   'P 1'
#
loop_
_entity.id
_entity.type
_entity.pdbx_description
1 polymer ?
#
loop_
_entity_poly.entity_id
_entity_poly.type
_entity_poly.pdbx_seq_one_letter_code
_entity_poly.pdbx_strand_id
1 'polypeptide(L)'
;MREVLTELQRLLQAEGLDGQYGYLLRRCFELLSWAGNEPDAAAALKEYLLGIPNAPGTLWDLVIWRDSFEERKRVNERLDQLRERLMALARSL
;
A
#
# COMPACT_ATOMS: atom_id res chain seq x y z
N MET A 1 -2.42 1.15 12.98
CA MET A 1 -1.33 1.73 12.14
C MET A 1 -0.16 0.76 11.87
N ARG A 2 0.42 0.07 12.88
CA ARG A 2 1.48 -0.94 12.67
C ARG A 2 1.04 -2.13 11.79
N GLU A 3 -0.24 -2.48 11.85
CA GLU A 3 -0.86 -3.51 11.01
C GLU A 3 -0.81 -3.17 9.52
N VAL A 4 -0.99 -1.90 9.15
CA VAL A 4 -0.90 -1.42 7.76
C VAL A 4 0.50 -1.69 7.21
N LEU A 5 1.55 -1.32 7.96
CA LEU A 5 2.93 -1.57 7.57
C LEU A 5 3.23 -3.07 7.43
N THR A 6 2.72 -3.87 8.37
CA THR A 6 2.97 -5.32 8.41
C THR A 6 2.32 -6.02 7.23
N GLU A 7 1.06 -5.71 6.92
CA GLU A 7 0.32 -6.33 5.82
C GLU A 7 0.91 -5.94 4.45
N LEU A 8 1.30 -4.67 4.30
CA LEU A 8 1.97 -4.18 3.10
C LEU A 8 3.33 -4.88 2.89
N GLN A 9 4.17 -4.95 3.92
CA GLN A 9 5.46 -5.64 3.86
C GLN A 9 5.30 -7.12 3.51
N ARG A 10 4.36 -7.82 4.15
CA ARG A 10 4.14 -9.26 3.93
C ARG A 10 3.79 -9.57 2.47
N LEU A 11 2.94 -8.75 1.85
CA LEU A 11 2.53 -8.98 0.48
C LEU A 11 3.62 -8.62 -0.53
N LEU A 12 4.34 -7.52 -0.30
CA LEU A 12 5.46 -7.15 -1.14
C LEU A 12 6.55 -8.24 -1.13
N GLN A 13 6.82 -8.84 0.02
CA GLN A 13 7.72 -9.99 0.12
C GLN A 13 7.19 -11.23 -0.59
N ALA A 14 5.91 -11.57 -0.39
CA ALA A 14 5.30 -12.76 -0.98
C ALA A 14 5.31 -12.74 -2.52
N GLU A 15 5.16 -11.56 -3.12
CA GLU A 15 5.15 -11.39 -4.58
C GLU A 15 6.53 -11.00 -5.16
N GLY A 16 7.58 -10.88 -4.33
CA GLY A 16 8.90 -10.44 -4.76
C GLY A 16 8.93 -8.99 -5.26
N LEU A 17 8.09 -8.14 -4.69
CA LEU A 17 7.80 -6.77 -5.12
C LEU A 17 8.45 -5.70 -4.25
N ASP A 18 9.16 -6.07 -3.20
CA ASP A 18 9.86 -5.11 -2.32
C ASP A 18 10.77 -4.16 -3.09
N GLY A 19 11.46 -4.67 -4.13
CA GLY A 19 12.35 -3.85 -4.95
C GLY A 19 11.61 -2.79 -5.78
N GLN A 20 10.40 -3.10 -6.26
CA GLN A 20 9.63 -2.23 -7.14
C GLN A 20 8.70 -1.27 -6.36
N TYR A 21 8.15 -1.74 -5.24
CA TYR A 21 7.11 -1.03 -4.49
C TYR A 21 7.46 -0.79 -3.02
N GLY A 22 8.71 -1.04 -2.61
CA GLY A 22 9.19 -0.73 -1.26
C GLY A 22 9.06 0.75 -0.89
N TYR A 23 8.94 1.65 -1.88
CA TYR A 23 8.64 3.06 -1.65
C TYR A 23 7.29 3.27 -0.95
N LEU A 24 6.28 2.41 -1.16
CA LEU A 24 4.98 2.49 -0.50
C LEU A 24 5.12 2.23 1.00
N LEU A 25 5.89 1.20 1.36
CA LEU A 25 6.17 0.85 2.75
C LEU A 25 6.95 1.96 3.44
N ARG A 26 7.98 2.47 2.77
CA ARG A 26 8.75 3.62 3.25
C ARG A 26 7.85 4.84 3.45
N ARG A 27 6.96 5.15 2.51
CA ARG A 27 6.08 6.31 2.61
C ARG A 27 5.11 6.19 3.79
N CYS A 28 4.51 5.02 3.98
CA CYS A 28 3.67 4.77 5.15
C CYS A 28 4.46 4.95 6.46
N PHE A 29 5.71 4.47 6.51
CA PHE A 29 6.56 4.65 7.69
C PHE A 29 6.92 6.12 7.94
N GLU A 30 7.26 6.88 6.90
CA GLU A 30 7.55 8.32 6.99
C GLU A 30 6.34 9.10 7.53
N LEU A 31 5.13 8.83 7.02
CA LEU A 31 3.91 9.48 7.48
C LEU A 31 3.65 9.20 8.97
N LEU A 32 3.92 7.97 9.41
CA LEU A 32 3.80 7.59 10.82
C LEU A 32 4.89 8.19 11.71
N SER A 33 6.08 8.44 11.16
CA SER A 33 7.23 8.95 11.92
C SER A 33 7.24 10.48 12.03
N TRP A 34 6.64 11.19 11.08
CA TRP A 34 6.60 12.66 11.06
C TRP A 34 5.42 13.25 11.83
N ALA A 35 4.39 12.46 12.09
CA ALA A 35 3.26 12.91 12.87
C ALA A 35 3.68 13.13 14.34
N GLY A 36 3.45 14.34 14.86
CA GLY A 36 3.76 14.69 16.25
C GLY A 36 2.85 14.01 17.27
N ASN A 37 1.77 13.38 16.82
CA ASN A 37 0.81 12.63 17.64
C ASN A 37 0.12 11.53 16.81
N GLU A 38 -0.55 10.62 17.52
CA GLU A 38 -1.22 9.46 16.92
C GLU A 38 -2.39 9.83 15.97
N PRO A 39 -3.25 10.82 16.31
CA PRO A 39 -4.33 11.27 15.40
C PRO A 39 -3.84 11.80 14.05
N ASP A 40 -2.80 12.63 14.05
CA ASP A 40 -2.24 13.21 12.81
C ASP A 40 -1.60 12.12 11.93
N ALA A 41 -0.97 11.12 12.57
CA ALA A 41 -0.40 9.95 11.89
C ALA A 41 -1.49 9.14 11.17
N ALA A 42 -2.61 8.92 11.86
CA ALA A 42 -3.76 8.22 11.34
C ALA A 42 -4.40 9.00 10.19
N ALA A 43 -4.57 10.32 10.32
CA ALA A 43 -5.12 11.18 9.28
C ALA A 43 -4.25 11.20 8.02
N ALA A 44 -2.94 11.39 8.17
CA ALA A 44 -2.00 11.42 7.05
C ALA A 44 -1.92 10.07 6.32
N LEU A 45 -1.91 8.97 7.08
CA LEU A 45 -1.94 7.62 6.52
C LEU A 45 -3.27 7.35 5.80
N LYS A 46 -4.38 7.83 6.35
CA LYS A 46 -5.72 7.70 5.75
C LYS A 46 -5.84 8.49 4.46
N GLU A 47 -5.36 9.73 4.42
CA GLU A 47 -5.30 10.53 3.19
C GLU A 47 -4.43 9.88 2.12
N TYR A 48 -3.27 9.34 2.51
CA TYR A 48 -2.40 8.64 1.56
C TYR A 48 -3.04 7.37 1.02
N LEU A 49 -3.70 6.59 1.89
CA LEU A 49 -4.28 5.31 1.51
C LEU A 49 -5.62 5.44 0.76
N LEU A 50 -6.40 6.48 1.04
CA LEU A 50 -7.70 6.75 0.43
C LEU A 50 -7.66 7.87 -0.62
N GLY A 51 -6.47 8.45 -0.86
CA GLY A 51 -6.26 9.62 -1.70
C GLY A 51 -6.64 9.41 -3.16
N ILE A 52 -6.42 10.45 -3.95
CA ILE A 52 -6.89 10.54 -5.34
C ILE A 52 -6.38 9.34 -6.16
N PRO A 53 -7.27 8.55 -6.78
CA PRO A 53 -6.88 7.49 -7.70
C PRO A 53 -5.98 8.04 -8.82
N ASN A 54 -4.91 7.31 -9.16
CA ASN A 54 -3.91 7.66 -10.19
C ASN A 54 -2.92 8.77 -9.81
N ALA A 55 -2.83 9.16 -8.53
CA ALA A 55 -1.70 9.96 -8.06
C ALA A 55 -0.43 9.08 -8.02
N PRO A 56 0.70 9.54 -8.61
CA PRO A 56 1.93 8.77 -8.61
C PRO A 56 2.48 8.60 -7.19
N GLY A 57 3.10 7.45 -6.94
CA GLY A 57 3.61 7.08 -5.64
C GLY A 57 2.52 6.60 -4.67
N THR A 58 1.37 6.12 -5.15
CA THR A 58 0.28 5.60 -4.30
C THR A 58 0.02 4.11 -4.52
N LEU A 59 -0.73 3.48 -3.62
CA LEU A 59 -1.25 2.11 -3.78
C LEU A 59 -2.10 1.89 -5.05
N TRP A 60 -2.55 2.97 -5.72
CA TRP A 60 -3.24 2.88 -6.99
C TRP A 60 -2.30 2.57 -8.16
N ASP A 61 -1.00 2.80 -7.98
CA ASP A 61 0.05 2.47 -8.96
C ASP A 61 0.49 1.00 -8.91
N LEU A 62 -0.13 0.20 -8.04
CA LEU A 62 0.11 -1.23 -7.92
C LEU A 62 -0.45 -1.97 -9.16
N VAL A 63 0.28 -1.88 -10.27
CA VAL A 63 0.00 -2.60 -11.53
C VAL A 63 1.29 -3.21 -12.04
N ILE A 64 1.28 -4.52 -12.24
CA ILE A 64 2.45 -5.25 -12.74
C ILE A 64 2.27 -5.63 -14.20
N TRP A 65 3.36 -5.47 -14.94
CA TRP A 65 3.54 -6.01 -16.28
C TRP A 65 4.42 -7.26 -16.18
N ARG A 66 3.83 -8.44 -16.42
CA ARG A 66 4.52 -9.73 -16.55
C ARG A 66 4.36 -10.28 -17.97
N ASP A 67 5.29 -11.15 -18.36
CA ASP A 67 5.34 -11.75 -19.70
C ASP A 67 4.10 -12.59 -20.01
N SER A 68 3.64 -13.40 -19.05
CA SER A 68 2.41 -14.17 -19.22
C SER A 68 1.16 -13.41 -18.76
N PHE A 69 0.07 -13.55 -19.52
CA PHE A 69 -1.22 -12.97 -19.16
C PHE A 69 -1.76 -13.55 -17.85
N GLU A 70 -1.62 -14.86 -17.64
CA GLU A 70 -2.14 -15.54 -16.45
C GLU A 70 -1.44 -15.09 -15.16
N GLU A 71 -0.10 -14.97 -15.20
CA GLU A 71 0.66 -14.51 -14.05
C GLU A 71 0.36 -13.04 -13.74
N ARG A 72 0.25 -12.21 -14.78
CA ARG A 72 -0.16 -10.81 -14.65
C ARG A 72 -1.53 -10.68 -13.98
N LYS A 73 -2.50 -11.47 -14.45
CA LYS A 73 -3.86 -11.50 -13.89
C LYS A 73 -3.83 -11.92 -12.42
N ARG A 74 -3.16 -13.03 -12.10
CA ARG A 74 -3.04 -13.55 -10.73
C ARG A 74 -2.43 -12.53 -9.77
N VAL A 75 -1.36 -11.86 -10.19
CA VAL A 75 -0.66 -10.89 -9.34
C VAL A 75 -1.49 -9.60 -9.18
N ASN A 76 -2.09 -9.09 -10.24
CA ASN A 76 -2.95 -7.90 -10.15
C ASN A 76 -4.19 -8.15 -9.27
N GLU A 77 -4.82 -9.34 -9.34
CA GLU A 77 -5.93 -9.70 -8.45
C GLU A 77 -5.51 -9.67 -6.97
N ARG A 78 -4.29 -10.12 -6.64
CA ARG A 78 -3.76 -10.05 -5.27
C ARG A 78 -3.44 -8.62 -4.84
N LEU A 79 -2.95 -7.79 -5.75
CA LEU A 79 -2.71 -6.37 -5.51
C LEU A 79 -4.02 -5.61 -5.27
N ASP A 80 -5.08 -5.92 -6.03
CA ASP A 80 -6.40 -5.35 -5.83
C ASP A 80 -6.98 -5.75 -4.46
N GLN A 81 -6.87 -7.02 -4.06
CA GLN A 81 -7.29 -7.47 -2.72
C GLN A 81 -6.49 -6.76 -1.60
N LEU A 82 -5.18 -6.57 -1.77
CA LEU A 82 -4.38 -5.80 -0.82
C LEU A 82 -4.89 -4.36 -0.75
N ARG A 83 -5.14 -3.74 -1.90
CA ARG A 83 -5.63 -2.37 -2.00
C ARG A 83 -6.91 -2.20 -1.19
N GLU A 84 -7.87 -3.10 -1.38
CA GLU A 84 -9.13 -3.11 -0.63
C GLU A 84 -8.91 -3.27 0.88
N ARG A 85 -8.03 -4.19 1.30
CA ARG A 85 -7.69 -4.39 2.71
C ARG A 85 -7.05 -3.16 3.34
N LEU A 86 -6.10 -2.53 2.66
CA LEU A 86 -5.44 -1.32 3.14
C LEU A 86 -6.42 -0.16 3.25
N MET A 87 -7.35 -0.03 2.30
CA MET A 87 -8.43 0.95 2.37
C MET A 87 -9.38 0.68 3.53
N ALA A 88 -9.74 -0.58 3.78
CA ALA A 88 -10.58 -0.96 4.90
C ALA A 88 -9.90 -0.63 6.24
N LEU A 89 -8.62 -0.96 6.38
CA LEU A 89 -7.80 -0.57 7.53
C LEU A 89 -7.75 0.96 7.69
N ALA A 90 -7.49 1.69 6.61
CA ALA A 90 -7.46 3.16 6.63
C ALA A 90 -8.80 3.80 7.05
N ARG A 91 -9.93 3.17 6.70
CA ARG A 91 -11.26 3.64 7.14
C ARG A 91 -11.52 3.40 8.62
N SER A 92 -10.91 2.37 9.20
CA SER A 92 -11.02 2.01 10.62
C SER A 92 -10.09 2.80 11.54
N LEU A 93 -9.12 3.52 10.98
CA LEU A 93 -8.31 4.53 11.65
C LEU A 93 -9.11 5.82 11.86
#